data_AF-A0AB39NFV8-F1
#
_entry.id   AF-A0AB39NFV8-F1
#
_cell.length_a   1.000
_cell.length_b   1.000
_cell.length_c   1.000
_cell.angle_alpha   90.00
_cell.angle_beta   90.00
_cell.angle_gamma   90.00
#
_symmetry.space_group_name_H-M   'P 1'
#
loop_
_entity.id
_entity.type
_entity.pdbx_description
1 polymer ?
#
loop_
_entity_poly.entity_id
_entity_poly.type
_entity_poly.pdbx_seq_one_letter_code
_entity_poly.pdbx_strand_id
1 'polypeptide(L)'
;MALPGRTGRPASALAPTPYDAELRTAARHLSRRRFLTVGAAGAALAFATGLPARGAFAAPRLDAARITEDPFTLGVASGDPLPDSVLLWTRLAPAPFTPDGGLGQQQVEVAWEIALDESFTRAVRAGTALAHPEYAHSVHVDVGGLDPATTYHYRFRTGAWISPTGRTRTAPAPGAGVTRLRLAAVACQAYHDGYYTVHRHLAREDVDVVFHLGDYLYEYAVDSAGGARGYTDRVLPSVFNRETTTLADYRMRYALYKSDPDLRAAHAAHPFVVTWDDHETENNYAADHDENGSDPALFLARRAAAYRAYWENQPLRAGQLPDGPDARLYRRLHWGTLAQFDVLDTRQYRSDQAYDDVPHAPGPETDDPARTLTGDAQERWLLDGWASSAALWNVMPQQVCFSQRRLDLGDPAKLSMDAWDGYRASRARLVAGAKAAGVDNWLVLTGDVHVAYAFDVKDDFDDPASATVGTEFTCTSVASGRDGTERPANWDTYMRANPHLRFYDGRRGFLRLELNRENARADFRTVPAVTVPGAAVSTAASFVTEAGAPGLTPV
;
A
#
# COMPACT_ATOMS: atom_id res chain seq x y z
N MET A 1 -21.91 51.83 7.22
CA MET A 1 -20.46 51.74 6.95
C MET A 1 -20.15 50.26 6.85
N ALA A 2 -20.13 49.74 5.62
CA ALA A 2 -20.11 48.31 5.31
C ALA A 2 -18.67 47.81 5.15
N LEU A 3 -18.37 46.62 5.69
CA LEU A 3 -17.09 45.94 5.56
C LEU A 3 -17.02 45.22 4.19
N PRO A 4 -15.88 45.28 3.47
CA PRO A 4 -15.75 44.73 2.13
C PRO A 4 -15.50 43.21 2.16
N GLY A 5 -16.15 42.51 1.22
CA GLY A 5 -16.14 41.06 1.09
C GLY A 5 -14.83 40.47 0.56
N ARG A 6 -14.45 39.34 1.15
CA ARG A 6 -13.49 38.38 0.57
C ARG A 6 -14.22 37.53 -0.46
N THR A 7 -13.87 37.71 -1.73
CA THR A 7 -14.23 36.80 -2.83
C THR A 7 -13.41 35.52 -2.70
N GLY A 8 -14.06 34.39 -2.42
CA GLY A 8 -13.45 33.07 -2.49
C GLY A 8 -13.09 32.72 -3.94
N ARG A 9 -11.88 32.19 -4.15
CA ARG A 9 -11.50 31.51 -5.39
C ARG A 9 -12.36 30.25 -5.54
N PRO A 10 -12.93 29.95 -6.71
CA PRO A 10 -13.58 28.67 -6.96
C PRO A 10 -12.53 27.55 -6.93
N ALA A 11 -12.93 26.39 -6.40
CA ALA A 11 -12.18 25.15 -6.50
C ALA A 11 -11.85 24.89 -7.98
N SER A 12 -10.59 24.58 -8.26
CA SER A 12 -10.10 24.22 -9.59
C SER A 12 -10.95 23.07 -10.13
N ALA A 13 -11.66 23.30 -11.23
CA ALA A 13 -12.13 22.21 -12.06
C ALA A 13 -10.88 21.43 -12.49
N LEU A 14 -10.86 20.12 -12.21
CA LEU A 14 -9.79 19.24 -12.65
C LEU A 14 -9.72 19.28 -14.19
N ALA A 15 -8.51 19.41 -14.72
CA ALA A 15 -8.28 19.35 -16.15
C ALA A 15 -8.64 17.95 -16.68
N PRO A 16 -9.21 17.84 -17.89
CA PRO A 16 -9.53 16.55 -18.49
C PRO A 16 -8.29 15.65 -18.58
N THR A 17 -8.44 14.37 -18.22
CA THR A 17 -7.35 13.39 -18.31
C THR A 17 -7.23 12.87 -19.75
N PRO A 18 -6.06 12.32 -20.16
CA PRO A 18 -5.88 11.74 -21.49
C PRO A 18 -6.91 10.65 -21.83
N TYR A 19 -7.44 9.99 -20.79
CA TYR A 19 -8.36 8.86 -20.89
C TYR A 19 -9.84 9.27 -20.99
N ASP A 20 -10.18 10.56 -20.87
CA ASP A 20 -11.58 11.03 -20.92
C ASP A 20 -12.30 10.70 -22.25
N ALA A 21 -11.55 10.60 -23.34
CA ALA A 21 -12.10 10.24 -24.65
C ALA A 21 -12.41 8.73 -24.73
N GLU A 22 -11.52 7.90 -24.18
CA GLU A 22 -11.65 6.45 -24.10
C GLU A 22 -12.74 6.06 -23.10
N LEU A 23 -12.82 6.71 -21.94
CA LEU A 23 -13.88 6.54 -20.94
C LEU A 23 -15.27 6.89 -21.49
N ARG A 24 -15.40 7.98 -22.25
CA ARG A 24 -16.66 8.33 -22.92
C ARG A 24 -17.04 7.34 -24.01
N THR A 25 -16.05 6.74 -24.65
CA THR A 25 -16.23 5.70 -25.68
C THR A 25 -16.61 4.38 -25.01
N ALA A 26 -15.93 3.97 -23.96
CA ALA A 26 -16.25 2.82 -23.11
C ALA A 26 -17.67 2.92 -22.55
N ALA A 27 -18.06 4.04 -21.94
CA ALA A 27 -19.42 4.27 -21.44
C ALA A 27 -20.49 4.14 -22.55
N ARG A 28 -20.16 4.49 -23.80
CA ARG A 28 -21.04 4.33 -24.97
C ARG A 28 -21.07 2.88 -25.49
N HIS A 29 -19.94 2.18 -25.50
CA HIS A 29 -19.85 0.79 -25.99
C HIS A 29 -20.37 -0.24 -24.97
N LEU A 30 -20.15 -0.01 -23.67
CA LEU A 30 -20.69 -0.80 -22.55
C LEU A 30 -22.24 -0.84 -22.53
N SER A 31 -22.90 0.11 -23.19
CA SER A 31 -24.36 0.19 -23.29
C SER A 31 -25.00 -0.77 -24.32
N ARG A 32 -24.22 -1.46 -25.16
CA ARG A 32 -24.76 -2.28 -26.26
C ARG A 32 -24.29 -3.74 -26.19
N ARG A 33 -25.10 -4.54 -25.50
CA ARG A 33 -25.41 -5.98 -25.71
C ARG A 33 -24.72 -7.11 -24.92
N ARG A 34 -23.85 -6.89 -23.93
CA ARG A 34 -23.38 -8.01 -23.07
C ARG A 34 -23.26 -7.77 -21.56
N PHE A 35 -23.77 -6.66 -21.04
CA PHE A 35 -23.63 -6.31 -19.61
C PHE A 35 -24.96 -5.93 -18.93
N LEU A 36 -26.06 -6.59 -19.29
CA LEU A 36 -27.38 -6.34 -18.70
C LEU A 36 -27.80 -7.50 -17.81
N THR A 37 -27.07 -7.74 -16.72
CA THR A 37 -27.60 -8.11 -15.40
C THR A 37 -26.46 -8.17 -14.38
N VAL A 38 -26.63 -7.52 -13.22
CA VAL A 38 -25.72 -7.41 -12.06
C VAL A 38 -24.44 -6.56 -12.25
N GLY A 39 -23.77 -6.61 -13.41
CA GLY A 39 -22.52 -5.86 -13.60
C GLY A 39 -22.66 -4.34 -13.74
N ALA A 40 -23.69 -3.86 -14.44
CA ALA A 40 -23.79 -2.44 -14.83
C ALA A 40 -23.90 -1.47 -13.65
N ALA A 41 -24.52 -1.88 -12.55
CA ALA A 41 -24.63 -1.06 -11.34
C ALA A 41 -23.28 -0.92 -10.63
N GLY A 42 -22.47 -1.99 -10.59
CA GLY A 42 -21.13 -1.98 -10.02
C GLY A 42 -20.16 -1.10 -10.81
N ALA A 43 -20.21 -1.18 -12.14
CA ALA A 43 -19.42 -0.30 -13.01
C ALA A 43 -19.84 1.17 -12.82
N ALA A 44 -21.14 1.49 -12.84
CA ALA A 44 -21.60 2.86 -12.64
C ALA A 44 -21.17 3.46 -11.29
N LEU A 45 -21.11 2.66 -10.21
CA LEU A 45 -20.60 3.09 -8.90
C LEU A 45 -19.09 3.32 -8.89
N ALA A 46 -18.31 2.46 -9.56
CA ALA A 46 -16.86 2.62 -9.67
C ALA A 46 -16.48 3.93 -10.38
N PHE A 47 -17.27 4.36 -11.37
CA PHE A 47 -17.08 5.63 -12.09
C PHE A 47 -17.83 6.84 -11.49
N ALA A 48 -18.62 6.66 -10.41
CA ALA A 48 -19.39 7.74 -9.78
C ALA A 48 -18.76 8.14 -8.44
N THR A 49 -17.74 8.98 -8.49
CA THR A 49 -16.92 9.43 -7.35
C THR A 49 -17.15 10.90 -6.99
N GLY A 50 -17.82 11.68 -7.86
CA GLY A 50 -18.11 13.10 -7.64
C GLY A 50 -19.53 13.56 -7.95
N LEU A 51 -20.39 12.67 -8.45
CA LEU A 51 -21.82 12.94 -8.50
C LEU A 51 -22.40 12.46 -7.17
N PRO A 52 -22.95 13.32 -6.30
CA PRO A 52 -24.01 12.83 -5.46
C PRO A 52 -25.02 12.25 -6.45
N ALA A 53 -25.13 10.93 -6.53
CA ALA A 53 -26.33 10.32 -7.08
C ALA A 53 -27.45 11.14 -6.46
N ARG A 54 -28.36 11.73 -7.25
CA ARG A 54 -29.28 12.77 -6.74
C ARG A 54 -30.18 12.31 -5.55
N GLY A 55 -30.02 11.08 -5.05
CA GLY A 55 -30.52 10.56 -3.78
C GLY A 55 -29.49 10.22 -2.67
N ALA A 56 -28.17 10.44 -2.82
CA ALA A 56 -27.13 10.12 -1.84
C ALA A 56 -27.21 10.98 -0.56
N PHE A 57 -27.77 12.19 -0.65
CA PHE A 57 -28.15 13.01 0.50
C PHE A 57 -29.54 12.65 1.08
N ALA A 58 -30.26 11.71 0.45
CA ALA A 58 -31.63 11.35 0.77
C ALA A 58 -31.82 9.88 1.18
N ALA A 59 -30.76 9.06 1.19
CA ALA A 59 -30.82 7.71 1.71
C ALA A 59 -31.26 7.76 3.19
N PRO A 60 -32.31 7.03 3.59
CA PRO A 60 -32.80 7.10 4.96
C PRO A 60 -31.74 6.54 5.91
N ARG A 61 -31.60 7.17 7.07
CA ARG A 61 -30.72 6.66 8.12
C ARG A 61 -31.28 5.36 8.69
N LEU A 62 -30.41 4.37 8.85
CA LEU A 62 -30.73 3.17 9.61
C LEU A 62 -30.80 3.56 11.08
N ASP A 63 -31.84 3.12 11.76
CA ASP A 63 -31.86 3.15 13.22
C ASP A 63 -30.78 2.18 13.72
N ALA A 64 -29.73 2.70 14.35
CA ALA A 64 -28.59 1.91 14.81
C ALA A 64 -28.98 0.86 15.87
N ALA A 65 -30.15 1.00 16.52
CA ALA A 65 -30.70 -0.04 17.39
C ALA A 65 -31.09 -1.34 16.63
N ARG A 66 -31.23 -1.26 15.31
CA ARG A 66 -31.51 -2.43 14.44
C ARG A 66 -30.26 -3.20 14.04
N ILE A 67 -29.07 -2.74 14.41
CA ILE A 67 -27.80 -3.47 14.19
C ILE A 67 -27.63 -4.46 15.34
N THR A 68 -28.01 -5.71 15.11
CA THR A 68 -28.05 -6.77 16.14
C THR A 68 -26.80 -7.64 16.20
N GLU A 69 -25.92 -7.53 15.20
CA GLU A 69 -24.65 -8.27 15.10
C GLU A 69 -23.49 -7.27 15.13
N ASP A 70 -22.30 -7.70 15.57
CA ASP A 70 -21.11 -6.85 15.63
C ASP A 70 -20.77 -6.30 14.24
N PRO A 71 -20.86 -4.98 14.01
CA PRO A 71 -20.53 -4.42 12.71
C PRO A 71 -19.02 -4.23 12.51
N PHE A 72 -18.19 -4.29 13.56
CA PHE A 72 -16.75 -4.02 13.50
C PHE A 72 -15.92 -5.28 13.18
N THR A 73 -16.47 -6.20 12.38
CA THR A 73 -15.84 -7.50 12.06
C THR A 73 -14.49 -7.37 11.36
N LEU A 74 -14.26 -6.27 10.64
CA LEU A 74 -13.04 -5.96 9.89
C LEU A 74 -12.03 -5.13 10.71
N GLY A 75 -12.32 -4.88 11.98
CA GLY A 75 -11.47 -4.13 12.90
C GLY A 75 -11.44 -2.64 12.59
N VAL A 76 -10.39 -2.00 13.09
CA VAL A 76 -10.11 -0.57 12.95
C VAL A 76 -8.69 -0.38 12.43
N ALA A 77 -8.43 0.74 11.78
CA ALA A 77 -7.09 1.10 11.32
C ALA A 77 -6.85 2.60 11.49
N SER A 78 -5.59 3.01 11.49
CA SER A 78 -5.20 4.41 11.40
C SER A 78 -4.06 4.56 10.40
N GLY A 79 -3.84 5.75 9.89
CA GLY A 79 -2.82 5.94 8.86
C GLY A 79 -2.49 7.38 8.53
N ASP A 80 -1.54 7.55 7.61
CA ASP A 80 -1.01 8.82 7.13
C ASP A 80 -0.79 9.84 8.27
N PRO A 81 0.06 9.49 9.26
CA PRO A 81 0.28 10.35 10.41
C PRO A 81 0.94 11.66 9.99
N LEU A 82 0.29 12.77 10.32
CA LEU A 82 0.82 14.12 10.16
C LEU A 82 1.11 14.73 11.55
N PRO A 83 1.81 15.87 11.62
CA PRO A 83 2.16 16.48 12.89
C PRO A 83 0.98 16.82 13.80
N ASP A 84 -0.14 17.20 13.23
CA ASP A 84 -1.32 17.65 13.97
C ASP A 84 -2.57 16.83 13.64
N SER A 85 -2.44 15.74 12.87
CA SER A 85 -3.56 14.91 12.49
C SER A 85 -3.21 13.46 12.23
N VAL A 86 -4.20 12.59 12.39
CA VAL A 86 -4.15 11.19 11.97
C VAL A 86 -5.48 10.83 11.31
N LEU A 87 -5.43 9.91 10.36
CA LEU A 87 -6.63 9.33 9.79
C LEU A 87 -7.06 8.12 10.60
N LEU A 88 -8.33 8.06 10.96
CA LEU A 88 -8.97 6.89 11.57
C LEU A 88 -9.89 6.22 10.55
N TRP A 89 -9.89 4.89 10.54
CA TRP A 89 -10.66 4.07 9.61
C TRP A 89 -11.38 2.92 10.32
N THR A 90 -12.60 2.64 9.86
CA THR A 90 -13.31 1.38 10.11
C THR A 90 -14.29 1.13 8.96
N ARG A 91 -14.81 -0.10 8.85
CA ARG A 91 -15.93 -0.42 7.96
C ARG A 91 -16.98 -1.24 8.69
N LEU A 92 -18.24 -0.82 8.60
CA LEU A 92 -19.35 -1.55 9.19
C LEU A 92 -19.75 -2.72 8.27
N ALA A 93 -19.59 -3.94 8.75
CA ALA A 93 -19.83 -5.15 7.97
C ALA A 93 -20.25 -6.33 8.88
N PRO A 94 -21.46 -6.32 9.48
CA PRO A 94 -21.95 -7.44 10.28
C PRO A 94 -22.04 -8.76 9.50
N ALA A 95 -22.21 -8.71 8.17
CA ALA A 95 -22.11 -9.85 7.27
C ALA A 95 -21.01 -9.58 6.22
N PRO A 96 -19.71 -9.72 6.58
CA PRO A 96 -18.61 -9.22 5.76
C PRO A 96 -18.46 -9.91 4.40
N PHE A 97 -19.05 -11.10 4.23
CA PHE A 97 -19.01 -11.87 2.98
C PHE A 97 -20.30 -11.74 2.16
N THR A 98 -21.05 -10.65 2.35
CA THR A 98 -22.10 -10.21 1.43
C THR A 98 -21.69 -8.93 0.70
N PRO A 99 -22.18 -8.67 -0.52
CA PRO A 99 -21.79 -7.49 -1.32
C PRO A 99 -21.99 -6.14 -0.62
N ASP A 100 -22.98 -6.04 0.26
CA ASP A 100 -23.37 -4.83 0.98
C ASP A 100 -22.94 -4.83 2.46
N GLY A 101 -22.17 -5.84 2.90
CA GLY A 101 -21.76 -6.00 4.30
C GLY A 101 -22.89 -6.30 5.28
N GLY A 102 -24.14 -6.50 4.81
CA GLY A 102 -25.31 -6.80 5.65
C GLY A 102 -26.08 -5.59 6.17
N LEU A 103 -25.80 -4.37 5.69
CA LEU A 103 -26.47 -3.14 6.15
C LEU A 103 -27.39 -2.49 5.09
N GLY A 104 -27.52 -3.09 3.91
CA GLY A 104 -28.41 -2.62 2.86
C GLY A 104 -28.02 -1.26 2.29
N GLN A 105 -29.02 -0.40 2.04
CA GLN A 105 -28.84 0.87 1.31
C GLN A 105 -29.11 2.11 2.19
N GLN A 106 -29.05 1.94 3.50
CA GLN A 106 -29.30 3.02 4.47
C GLN A 106 -27.98 3.58 5.00
N GLN A 107 -27.96 4.87 5.35
CA GLN A 107 -26.80 5.49 6.01
C GLN A 107 -26.74 5.08 7.48
N VAL A 108 -25.55 4.92 8.04
CA VAL A 108 -25.37 4.58 9.46
C VAL A 108 -24.54 5.66 10.14
N GLU A 109 -25.03 6.21 11.25
CA GLU A 109 -24.24 7.14 12.06
C GLU A 109 -23.24 6.37 12.95
N VAL A 110 -22.00 6.85 12.95
CA VAL A 110 -20.88 6.25 13.69
C VAL A 110 -20.21 7.34 14.51
N ALA A 111 -20.29 7.23 15.83
CA ALA A 111 -19.52 8.07 16.73
C ALA A 111 -18.06 7.60 16.75
N TRP A 112 -17.14 8.54 16.90
CA TRP A 112 -15.71 8.27 17.06
C TRP A 112 -15.14 9.12 18.19
N GLU A 113 -14.11 8.62 18.83
CA GLU A 113 -13.38 9.33 19.90
C GLU A 113 -11.90 8.99 19.84
N ILE A 114 -11.07 9.95 20.21
CA ILE A 114 -9.62 9.83 20.35
C ILE A 114 -9.21 10.36 21.73
N ALA A 115 -8.32 9.65 22.41
CA ALA A 115 -7.93 9.89 23.80
C ALA A 115 -6.43 9.65 24.02
N LEU A 116 -5.90 10.15 25.13
CA LEU A 116 -4.50 9.93 25.53
C LEU A 116 -4.28 8.59 26.27
N ASP A 117 -5.35 7.87 26.58
CA ASP A 117 -5.30 6.59 27.30
C ASP A 117 -6.32 5.59 26.73
N GLU A 118 -5.98 4.32 26.84
CA GLU A 118 -6.79 3.19 26.36
C GLU A 118 -8.16 3.09 27.06
N SER A 119 -8.30 3.63 28.27
CA SER A 119 -9.58 3.66 28.99
C SER A 119 -10.51 4.82 28.57
N PHE A 120 -10.07 5.71 27.67
CA PHE A 120 -10.82 6.88 27.20
C PHE A 120 -11.24 7.85 28.32
N THR A 121 -10.48 7.90 29.42
CA THR A 121 -10.74 8.83 30.53
C THR A 121 -10.23 10.23 30.23
N ARG A 122 -9.18 10.36 29.41
CA ARG A 122 -8.63 11.63 28.89
C ARG A 122 -8.93 11.77 27.41
N ALA A 123 -10.22 11.87 27.09
CA ALA A 123 -10.68 12.14 25.74
C ALA A 123 -10.16 13.50 25.25
N VAL A 124 -9.67 13.54 24.02
CA VAL A 124 -9.06 14.72 23.39
C VAL A 124 -10.02 15.31 22.37
N ARG A 125 -10.57 14.46 21.49
CA ARG A 125 -11.58 14.84 20.49
C ARG A 125 -12.57 13.70 20.31
N ALA A 126 -13.79 14.06 19.90
CA ALA A 126 -14.82 13.12 19.51
C ALA A 126 -15.74 13.77 18.48
N GLY A 127 -16.48 12.95 17.76
CA GLY A 127 -17.45 13.42 16.77
C GLY A 127 -18.30 12.28 16.24
N THR A 128 -19.04 12.58 15.16
CA THR A 128 -19.81 11.59 14.41
C THR A 128 -19.44 11.66 12.94
N ALA A 129 -19.52 10.52 12.26
CA ALA A 129 -19.39 10.37 10.83
C ALA A 129 -20.57 9.55 10.30
N LEU A 130 -20.92 9.75 9.02
CA LEU A 130 -21.92 8.92 8.35
C LEU A 130 -21.20 7.85 7.54
N ALA A 131 -21.51 6.59 7.80
CA ALA A 131 -21.12 5.45 6.99
C ALA A 131 -22.14 5.33 5.85
N HIS A 132 -21.67 5.50 4.62
CA HIS A 132 -22.48 5.58 3.43
C HIS A 132 -22.52 4.22 2.69
N PRO A 133 -23.69 3.71 2.26
CA PRO A 133 -23.79 2.45 1.53
C PRO A 133 -23.04 2.48 0.20
N GLU A 134 -22.92 3.65 -0.42
CA GLU A 134 -22.17 3.83 -1.67
C GLU A 134 -20.68 3.56 -1.50
N TYR A 135 -20.17 3.68 -0.27
CA TYR A 135 -18.77 3.41 0.13
C TYR A 135 -18.66 2.15 1.00
N ALA A 136 -19.61 1.22 0.85
CA ALA A 136 -19.69 -0.03 1.61
C ALA A 136 -19.65 0.17 3.13
N HIS A 137 -20.23 1.27 3.61
CA HIS A 137 -20.25 1.69 5.01
C HIS A 137 -18.85 1.78 5.64
N SER A 138 -17.84 2.11 4.83
CA SER A 138 -16.55 2.58 5.33
C SER A 138 -16.68 3.97 5.96
N VAL A 139 -15.84 4.21 6.95
CA VAL A 139 -15.75 5.46 7.70
C VAL A 139 -14.30 5.89 7.71
N HIS A 140 -14.06 7.11 7.24
CA HIS A 140 -12.77 7.77 7.21
C HIS A 140 -12.89 9.08 7.98
N VAL A 141 -12.12 9.23 9.05
CA VAL A 141 -12.12 10.45 9.89
C VAL A 141 -10.72 11.02 9.97
N ASP A 142 -10.52 12.17 9.32
CA ASP A 142 -9.29 12.95 9.42
C ASP A 142 -9.33 13.82 10.69
N VAL A 143 -8.70 13.35 11.77
CA VAL A 143 -8.76 14.01 13.07
C VAL A 143 -7.62 15.01 13.19
N GLY A 144 -7.90 16.29 12.95
CA GLY A 144 -6.93 17.38 13.09
C GLY A 144 -6.86 18.02 14.48
N GLY A 145 -5.88 18.91 14.66
CA GLY A 145 -5.64 19.66 15.89
C GLY A 145 -5.21 18.79 17.07
N LEU A 146 -4.36 17.80 16.80
CA LEU A 146 -3.69 16.94 17.77
C LEU A 146 -2.27 17.48 18.06
N ASP A 147 -1.70 17.04 19.17
CA ASP A 147 -0.31 17.38 19.52
C ASP A 147 0.65 16.50 18.70
N PRO A 148 1.79 17.05 18.23
CA PRO A 148 2.80 16.29 17.49
C PRO A 148 3.50 15.24 18.36
N ALA A 149 4.06 14.22 17.70
CA ALA A 149 4.83 13.14 18.32
C ALA A 149 4.12 12.47 19.52
N THR A 150 2.80 12.36 19.48
CA THR A 150 1.97 11.91 20.60
C THR A 150 1.23 10.63 20.24
N THR A 151 1.24 9.65 21.17
CA THR A 151 0.46 8.42 21.05
C THR A 151 -0.96 8.69 21.51
N TYR A 152 -1.92 8.23 20.72
CA TYR A 152 -3.34 8.29 21.03
C TYR A 152 -3.98 6.92 20.93
N HIS A 153 -5.12 6.77 21.59
CA HIS A 153 -6.03 5.64 21.46
C HIS A 153 -7.34 6.13 20.85
N TYR A 154 -7.96 5.32 20.00
CA TYR A 154 -9.21 5.67 19.31
C TYR A 154 -10.17 4.49 19.24
N ARG A 155 -11.47 4.79 19.18
CA ARG A 155 -12.51 3.79 18.95
C ARG A 155 -13.73 4.39 18.27
N PHE A 156 -14.58 3.53 17.73
CA PHE A 156 -15.84 3.86 17.09
C PHE A 156 -17.01 3.26 17.85
N ARG A 157 -18.20 3.84 17.71
CA ARG A 157 -19.44 3.34 18.28
C ARG A 157 -20.62 3.55 17.34
N THR A 158 -21.44 2.52 17.17
CA THR A 158 -22.74 2.64 16.49
C THR A 158 -23.75 1.71 17.17
N GLY A 159 -24.94 2.24 17.48
CA GLY A 159 -25.93 1.52 18.26
C GLY A 159 -25.38 1.06 19.61
N ALA A 160 -25.50 -0.23 19.90
CA ALA A 160 -24.95 -0.86 21.11
C ALA A 160 -23.48 -1.31 20.97
N TRP A 161 -22.89 -1.22 19.79
CA TRP A 161 -21.59 -1.78 19.47
C TRP A 161 -20.47 -0.75 19.62
N ILE A 162 -19.38 -1.16 20.25
CA ILE A 162 -18.12 -0.40 20.35
C ILE A 162 -17.06 -1.22 19.62
N SER A 163 -16.29 -0.57 18.75
CA SER A 163 -15.20 -1.22 18.04
C SER A 163 -14.08 -1.67 19.00
N PRO A 164 -13.18 -2.57 18.55
CA PRO A 164 -11.87 -2.69 19.19
C PRO A 164 -11.19 -1.32 19.34
N THR A 165 -10.41 -1.15 20.40
CA THR A 165 -9.59 0.05 20.59
C THR A 165 -8.38 -0.03 19.69
N GLY A 166 -8.13 1.01 18.91
CA GLY A 166 -6.90 1.18 18.15
C GLY A 166 -5.94 2.14 18.85
N ARG A 167 -4.66 2.04 18.53
CA ARG A 167 -3.57 2.92 18.92
C ARG A 167 -2.99 3.56 17.67
N THR A 168 -2.67 4.84 17.75
CA THR A 168 -2.10 5.62 16.66
C THR A 168 -1.09 6.63 17.20
N ARG A 169 -0.42 7.35 16.30
CA ARG A 169 0.61 8.34 16.65
C ARG A 169 0.67 9.45 15.61
N THR A 170 0.77 10.70 16.05
CA THR A 170 1.06 11.85 15.18
C THR A 170 2.55 11.91 14.85
N ALA A 171 2.88 12.42 13.68
CA ALA A 171 4.27 12.67 13.32
C ALA A 171 4.87 13.81 14.18
N PRO A 172 6.21 13.92 14.28
CA PRO A 172 6.84 15.09 14.89
C PRO A 172 6.61 16.37 14.08
N ALA A 173 6.60 17.51 14.75
CA ALA A 173 6.44 18.81 14.11
C ALA A 173 7.53 19.07 13.05
N PRO A 174 7.23 19.83 11.97
CA PRO A 174 8.25 20.25 11.02
C PRO A 174 9.39 20.99 11.75
N GLY A 175 10.64 20.63 11.45
CA GLY A 175 11.80 21.21 12.12
C GLY A 175 12.13 20.62 13.50
N ALA A 176 11.33 19.68 14.03
CA ALA A 176 11.63 19.02 15.29
C ALA A 176 12.89 18.15 15.20
N GLY A 177 13.79 18.32 16.18
CA GLY A 177 15.03 17.55 16.29
C GLY A 177 14.80 16.15 16.85
N VAL A 178 14.25 15.26 16.03
CA VAL A 178 13.99 13.86 16.39
C VAL A 178 15.32 13.10 16.44
N THR A 179 15.54 12.30 17.48
CA THR A 179 16.76 11.51 17.67
C THR A 179 16.65 10.11 17.06
N ARG A 180 15.43 9.58 16.93
CA ARG A 180 15.17 8.23 16.42
C ARG A 180 13.76 8.08 15.83
N LEU A 181 13.65 7.22 14.83
CA LEU A 181 12.39 6.71 14.25
C LEU A 181 12.49 5.20 14.07
N ARG A 182 11.49 4.45 14.52
CA ARG A 182 11.33 3.02 14.25
C ARG A 182 10.19 2.78 13.27
N LEU A 183 10.44 2.09 12.18
CA LEU A 183 9.42 1.70 11.22
C LEU A 183 9.47 0.21 10.93
N ALA A 184 8.37 -0.31 10.39
CA ALA A 184 8.35 -1.63 9.77
C ALA A 184 7.86 -1.52 8.32
N ALA A 185 8.31 -2.45 7.47
CA ALA A 185 7.79 -2.61 6.12
C ALA A 185 7.31 -4.05 5.88
N VAL A 186 6.16 -4.17 5.21
CA VAL A 186 5.50 -5.43 4.84
C VAL A 186 4.96 -5.35 3.41
N ALA A 187 4.85 -6.49 2.76
CA ALA A 187 4.23 -6.65 1.45
C ALA A 187 3.69 -8.08 1.28
N CYS A 188 2.92 -8.33 0.22
CA CYS A 188 2.64 -9.66 -0.30
C CYS A 188 2.07 -10.64 0.74
N GLN A 189 0.78 -10.49 1.01
CA GLN A 189 0.08 -11.26 2.04
C GLN A 189 -0.96 -12.23 1.47
N ALA A 190 -0.64 -13.01 0.43
CA ALA A 190 -1.59 -13.94 -0.19
C ALA A 190 -2.30 -14.82 0.84
N TYR A 191 -3.62 -14.62 0.97
CA TYR A 191 -4.42 -15.27 2.01
C TYR A 191 -4.38 -16.80 1.92
N HIS A 192 -4.38 -17.32 0.70
CA HIS A 192 -4.40 -18.74 0.41
C HIS A 192 -3.03 -19.43 0.55
N ASP A 193 -1.94 -18.68 0.76
CA ASP A 193 -0.60 -19.25 0.94
C ASP A 193 -0.20 -19.45 2.40
N GLY A 194 -0.88 -18.80 3.35
CA GLY A 194 -0.60 -19.01 4.77
C GLY A 194 -1.35 -18.09 5.73
N TYR A 195 -1.21 -18.43 7.01
CA TYR A 195 -1.64 -17.65 8.16
C TYR A 195 -0.77 -16.40 8.33
N TYR A 196 -1.37 -15.32 8.84
CA TYR A 196 -0.67 -14.06 9.08
C TYR A 196 0.07 -14.02 10.43
N THR A 197 0.78 -15.10 10.74
CA THR A 197 1.69 -15.19 11.91
C THR A 197 2.69 -14.02 11.93
N VAL A 198 3.10 -13.52 10.76
CA VAL A 198 3.92 -12.32 10.60
C VAL A 198 3.26 -11.08 11.23
N HIS A 199 1.98 -10.80 10.90
CA HIS A 199 1.23 -9.68 11.47
C HIS A 199 1.03 -9.83 12.98
N ARG A 200 0.88 -11.07 13.47
CA ARG A 200 0.80 -11.36 14.90
C ARG A 200 2.03 -10.84 15.65
N HIS A 201 3.21 -10.97 15.07
CA HIS A 201 4.46 -10.48 15.66
C HIS A 201 4.62 -8.98 15.48
N LEU A 202 4.31 -8.45 14.29
CA LEU A 202 4.36 -7.02 14.00
C LEU A 202 3.46 -6.20 14.94
N ALA A 203 2.27 -6.70 15.28
CA ALA A 203 1.37 -6.05 16.24
C ALA A 203 2.00 -5.82 17.64
N ARG A 204 3.07 -6.56 17.98
CA ARG A 204 3.81 -6.44 19.25
C ARG A 204 5.15 -5.72 19.13
N GLU A 205 5.60 -5.39 17.92
CA GLU A 205 6.83 -4.61 17.74
C GLU A 205 6.62 -3.16 18.20
N ASP A 206 7.68 -2.55 18.72
CA ASP A 206 7.71 -1.14 19.12
C ASP A 206 8.14 -0.29 17.92
N VAL A 207 7.20 -0.02 17.02
CA VAL A 207 7.39 0.81 15.82
C VAL A 207 6.47 2.02 15.86
N ASP A 208 6.94 3.14 15.33
CA ASP A 208 6.19 4.39 15.24
C ASP A 208 5.20 4.39 14.05
N VAL A 209 5.54 3.68 12.97
CA VAL A 209 4.75 3.61 11.72
C VAL A 209 5.05 2.32 10.94
N VAL A 210 4.04 1.80 10.24
CA VAL A 210 4.18 0.64 9.34
C VAL A 210 3.95 1.07 7.90
N PHE A 211 4.81 0.63 6.99
CA PHE A 211 4.62 0.76 5.54
C PHE A 211 4.11 -0.55 4.95
N HIS A 212 3.01 -0.50 4.19
CA HIS A 212 2.57 -1.62 3.35
C HIS A 212 2.89 -1.29 1.90
N LEU A 213 3.77 -2.07 1.28
CA LEU A 213 4.40 -1.72 0.01
C LEU A 213 3.70 -2.26 -1.23
N GLY A 214 2.67 -3.09 -1.06
CA GLY A 214 1.89 -3.67 -2.15
C GLY A 214 1.39 -5.06 -1.84
N ASP A 215 0.50 -5.58 -2.67
CA ASP A 215 -0.08 -6.92 -2.55
C ASP A 215 -0.76 -7.16 -1.20
N TYR A 216 -1.49 -6.14 -0.75
CA TYR A 216 -2.38 -6.22 0.41
C TYR A 216 -3.44 -7.29 0.19
N LEU A 217 -3.88 -7.47 -1.05
CA LEU A 217 -4.68 -8.61 -1.46
C LEU A 217 -4.15 -9.19 -2.76
N TYR A 218 -4.61 -10.40 -3.06
CA TYR A 218 -4.53 -11.02 -4.38
C TYR A 218 -5.95 -11.16 -4.92
N GLU A 219 -6.11 -11.08 -6.23
CA GLU A 219 -7.32 -11.20 -7.02
C GLU A 219 -7.74 -12.65 -7.30
N TYR A 220 -6.80 -13.60 -7.28
CA TYR A 220 -6.97 -15.02 -7.64
C TYR A 220 -8.03 -15.78 -6.83
N ALA A 221 -8.47 -16.94 -7.32
CA ALA A 221 -9.39 -17.79 -6.56
C ALA A 221 -8.81 -18.25 -5.20
N VAL A 222 -9.65 -18.23 -4.17
CA VAL A 222 -9.40 -18.86 -2.87
C VAL A 222 -10.45 -19.95 -2.67
N ASP A 223 -9.99 -21.18 -2.52
CA ASP A 223 -10.88 -22.33 -2.35
C ASP A 223 -11.64 -22.31 -1.01
N SER A 224 -12.56 -23.25 -0.83
CA SER A 224 -13.37 -23.34 0.39
C SER A 224 -12.57 -23.66 1.66
N ALA A 225 -11.35 -24.18 1.53
CA ALA A 225 -10.46 -24.52 2.64
C ALA A 225 -9.45 -23.40 2.95
N GLY A 226 -9.48 -22.28 2.22
CA GLY A 226 -8.53 -21.19 2.40
C GLY A 226 -7.12 -21.53 1.88
N GLY A 227 -7.01 -22.45 0.91
CA GLY A 227 -5.74 -22.89 0.34
C GLY A 227 -4.85 -23.60 1.35
N ALA A 228 -3.60 -23.15 1.47
CA ALA A 228 -2.60 -23.70 2.39
C ALA A 228 -2.94 -23.52 3.88
N ARG A 229 -3.93 -22.69 4.22
CA ARG A 229 -4.47 -22.63 5.59
C ARG A 229 -5.20 -23.91 5.99
N GLY A 230 -5.73 -24.65 5.03
CA GLY A 230 -6.30 -25.99 5.23
C GLY A 230 -7.43 -26.03 6.27
N TYR A 231 -8.35 -25.08 6.21
CA TYR A 231 -9.44 -24.97 7.19
C TYR A 231 -10.25 -26.26 7.31
N THR A 232 -10.35 -26.75 8.55
CA THR A 232 -11.20 -27.91 8.92
C THR A 232 -12.39 -27.51 9.78
N ASP A 233 -12.38 -26.28 10.32
CA ASP A 233 -13.37 -25.74 11.25
C ASP A 233 -14.37 -24.78 10.58
N ARG A 234 -14.10 -24.38 9.33
CA ARG A 234 -14.93 -23.44 8.56
C ARG A 234 -14.86 -23.73 7.07
N VAL A 235 -15.83 -23.19 6.33
CA VAL A 235 -15.92 -23.29 4.87
C VAL A 235 -16.06 -21.87 4.32
N LEU A 236 -15.14 -21.47 3.45
CA LEU A 236 -15.25 -20.18 2.77
C LEU A 236 -16.36 -20.21 1.72
N PRO A 237 -17.17 -19.13 1.61
CA PRO A 237 -18.16 -18.99 0.55
C PRO A 237 -17.56 -19.19 -0.85
N SER A 238 -18.30 -19.87 -1.73
CA SER A 238 -17.86 -20.18 -3.11
C SER A 238 -17.58 -18.95 -3.97
N VAL A 239 -18.07 -17.77 -3.58
CA VAL A 239 -17.78 -16.50 -4.25
C VAL A 239 -16.28 -16.15 -4.25
N PHE A 240 -15.50 -16.70 -3.31
CA PHE A 240 -14.06 -16.54 -3.28
C PHE A 240 -13.32 -17.48 -4.23
N ASN A 241 -13.94 -18.57 -4.66
CA ASN A 241 -13.35 -19.56 -5.56
C ASN A 241 -13.44 -19.13 -7.04
N ARG A 242 -13.09 -17.88 -7.30
CA ARG A 242 -12.97 -17.26 -8.63
C ARG A 242 -12.10 -16.01 -8.53
N GLU A 243 -11.67 -15.53 -9.67
CA GLU A 243 -10.96 -14.27 -9.80
C GLU A 243 -11.85 -13.05 -9.47
N THR A 244 -11.23 -12.04 -8.88
CA THR A 244 -11.86 -10.79 -8.42
C THR A 244 -11.90 -9.77 -9.54
N THR A 245 -13.09 -9.41 -10.04
CA THR A 245 -13.21 -8.48 -11.19
C THR A 245 -14.16 -7.31 -10.97
N THR A 246 -15.20 -7.47 -10.13
CA THR A 246 -16.19 -6.41 -9.89
C THR A 246 -15.97 -5.70 -8.56
N LEU A 247 -16.54 -4.50 -8.39
CA LEU A 247 -16.47 -3.76 -7.12
C LEU A 247 -16.98 -4.58 -5.93
N ALA A 248 -18.04 -5.38 -6.13
CA ALA A 248 -18.54 -6.27 -5.10
C ALA A 248 -17.53 -7.37 -4.76
N ASP A 249 -16.87 -7.95 -5.76
CA ASP A 249 -15.83 -8.96 -5.54
C ASP A 249 -14.66 -8.36 -4.76
N TYR A 250 -14.14 -7.18 -5.14
CA TYR A 250 -13.04 -6.54 -4.42
C TYR A 250 -13.43 -6.19 -2.98
N ARG A 251 -14.65 -5.67 -2.74
CA ARG A 251 -15.15 -5.38 -1.38
C ARG A 251 -15.20 -6.62 -0.50
N MET A 252 -15.64 -7.77 -1.06
CA MET A 252 -15.65 -9.04 -0.35
C MET A 252 -14.24 -9.61 -0.19
N ARG A 253 -13.35 -9.39 -1.16
CA ARG A 253 -11.94 -9.80 -1.10
C ARG A 253 -11.19 -9.08 0.01
N TYR A 254 -11.36 -7.77 0.11
CA TYR A 254 -10.84 -7.00 1.25
C TYR A 254 -11.41 -7.49 2.58
N ALA A 255 -12.71 -7.83 2.61
CA ALA A 255 -13.34 -8.38 3.80
C ALA A 255 -12.74 -9.74 4.20
N LEU A 256 -12.42 -10.61 3.23
CA LEU A 256 -11.71 -11.88 3.50
C LEU A 256 -10.36 -11.63 4.16
N TYR A 257 -9.53 -10.75 3.58
CA TYR A 257 -8.21 -10.46 4.10
C TYR A 257 -8.27 -9.78 5.48
N LYS A 258 -9.12 -8.75 5.63
CA LYS A 258 -9.32 -8.02 6.90
C LYS A 258 -10.11 -8.79 7.96
N SER A 259 -10.67 -9.96 7.64
CA SER A 259 -11.25 -10.85 8.66
C SER A 259 -10.20 -11.59 9.48
N ASP A 260 -8.94 -11.60 9.02
CA ASP A 260 -7.84 -12.25 9.73
C ASP A 260 -7.54 -11.54 11.05
N PRO A 261 -7.54 -12.25 12.20
CA PRO A 261 -7.37 -11.63 13.51
C PRO A 261 -6.00 -10.98 13.69
N ASP A 262 -4.94 -11.53 13.08
CA ASP A 262 -3.58 -11.03 13.24
C ASP A 262 -3.37 -9.75 12.42
N LEU A 263 -3.98 -9.65 11.23
CA LEU A 263 -3.99 -8.42 10.44
C LEU A 263 -4.76 -7.29 11.12
N ARG A 264 -5.94 -7.58 11.69
CA ARG A 264 -6.70 -6.58 12.47
C ARG A 264 -5.91 -6.11 13.69
N ALA A 265 -5.19 -7.01 14.36
CA ALA A 265 -4.36 -6.66 15.50
C ALA A 265 -3.21 -5.72 15.09
N ALA A 266 -2.56 -5.97 13.95
CA ALA A 266 -1.51 -5.08 13.44
C ALA A 266 -2.05 -3.67 13.10
N HIS A 267 -3.18 -3.58 12.40
CA HIS A 267 -3.84 -2.29 12.09
C HIS A 267 -4.31 -1.54 13.33
N ALA A 268 -4.79 -2.24 14.35
CA ALA A 268 -5.18 -1.63 15.61
C ALA A 268 -3.96 -1.18 16.45
N ALA A 269 -2.77 -1.75 16.23
CA ALA A 269 -1.59 -1.43 17.03
C ALA A 269 -0.83 -0.19 16.53
N HIS A 270 -0.85 0.08 15.22
CA HIS A 270 0.07 1.04 14.58
C HIS A 270 -0.61 1.88 13.50
N PRO A 271 -0.15 3.11 13.21
CA PRO A 271 -0.53 3.81 12.00
C PRO A 271 0.16 3.20 10.78
N PHE A 272 -0.62 2.98 9.71
CA PHE A 272 -0.15 2.44 8.43
C PHE A 272 -0.03 3.54 7.38
N VAL A 273 1.04 3.50 6.60
CA VAL A 273 1.21 4.24 5.35
C VAL A 273 1.19 3.21 4.23
N VAL A 274 0.11 3.20 3.46
CA VAL A 274 -0.11 2.17 2.44
C VAL A 274 0.11 2.72 1.03
N THR A 275 0.68 1.87 0.18
CA THR A 275 0.61 1.97 -1.28
C THR A 275 0.16 0.61 -1.85
N TRP A 276 -0.28 0.57 -3.10
CA TRP A 276 -0.62 -0.67 -3.79
C TRP A 276 0.55 -1.16 -4.64
N ASP A 277 0.47 -2.41 -5.09
CA ASP A 277 1.19 -2.91 -6.24
C ASP A 277 0.20 -3.41 -7.31
N ASP A 278 0.48 -4.51 -8.00
CA ASP A 278 -0.34 -5.05 -9.08
C ASP A 278 -1.58 -5.79 -8.57
N HIS A 279 -1.40 -6.70 -7.60
CA HIS A 279 -2.43 -7.63 -7.19
C HIS A 279 -3.63 -7.00 -6.48
N GLU A 280 -3.52 -5.75 -6.02
CA GLU A 280 -4.69 -4.95 -5.66
C GLU A 280 -5.73 -4.83 -6.79
N THR A 281 -5.30 -5.00 -8.04
CA THR A 281 -6.12 -5.05 -9.25
C THR A 281 -5.99 -6.41 -9.94
N GLU A 282 -4.85 -6.68 -10.57
CA GLU A 282 -4.58 -7.85 -11.40
C GLU A 282 -3.06 -7.96 -11.61
N ASN A 283 -2.54 -9.18 -11.57
CA ASN A 283 -1.13 -9.49 -11.76
C ASN A 283 -0.51 -8.70 -12.93
N ASN A 284 0.66 -8.13 -12.66
CA ASN A 284 1.55 -7.47 -13.61
C ASN A 284 0.94 -6.31 -14.44
N TYR A 285 -0.19 -5.71 -14.05
CA TYR A 285 -0.80 -4.63 -14.84
C TYR A 285 0.14 -3.43 -15.04
N ALA A 286 0.02 -2.76 -16.18
CA ALA A 286 0.81 -1.57 -16.52
C ALA A 286 -0.09 -0.44 -17.03
N ALA A 287 -0.28 0.57 -16.19
CA ALA A 287 -1.23 1.64 -16.45
C ALA A 287 -2.62 1.07 -16.82
N ASP A 288 -3.02 1.15 -18.08
CA ASP A 288 -4.29 0.71 -18.66
C ASP A 288 -4.24 -0.66 -19.35
N HIS A 289 -3.09 -1.36 -19.28
CA HIS A 289 -2.88 -2.71 -19.81
C HIS A 289 -2.96 -3.78 -18.72
N ASP A 290 -3.67 -4.87 -18.98
CA ASP A 290 -3.61 -6.10 -18.19
C ASP A 290 -2.56 -7.08 -18.77
N GLU A 291 -2.25 -8.13 -18.02
CA GLU A 291 -1.29 -9.17 -18.48
C GLU A 291 -1.78 -9.99 -19.67
N ASN A 292 -3.10 -9.97 -19.94
CA ASN A 292 -3.75 -10.83 -20.93
C ASN A 292 -3.90 -10.15 -22.31
N GLY A 293 -3.51 -8.88 -22.45
CA GLY A 293 -3.70 -8.11 -23.68
C GLY A 293 -5.17 -7.88 -24.02
N SER A 294 -6.03 -7.76 -22.99
CA SER A 294 -7.45 -7.47 -23.14
C SER A 294 -7.69 -6.05 -23.69
N ASP A 295 -8.94 -5.77 -24.04
CA ASP A 295 -9.38 -4.40 -24.34
C ASP A 295 -9.12 -3.48 -23.11
N PRO A 296 -8.30 -2.41 -23.23
CA PRO A 296 -8.01 -1.48 -22.13
C PRO A 296 -9.26 -0.92 -21.47
N ALA A 297 -10.37 -0.75 -22.21
CA ALA A 297 -11.62 -0.27 -21.64
C ALA A 297 -12.22 -1.23 -20.61
N LEU A 298 -12.03 -2.55 -20.78
CA LEU A 298 -12.47 -3.56 -19.81
C LEU A 298 -11.58 -3.54 -18.58
N PHE A 299 -10.26 -3.45 -18.77
CA PHE A 299 -9.32 -3.39 -17.68
C PHE A 299 -9.50 -2.11 -16.84
N LEU A 300 -9.68 -0.94 -17.47
CA LEU A 300 -9.95 0.31 -16.76
C LEU A 300 -11.22 0.25 -15.91
N ALA A 301 -12.25 -0.50 -16.32
CA ALA A 301 -13.44 -0.73 -15.49
C ALA A 301 -13.12 -1.59 -14.25
N ARG A 302 -12.24 -2.59 -14.39
CA ARG A 302 -11.72 -3.39 -13.28
C ARG A 302 -10.83 -2.56 -12.35
N ARG A 303 -9.90 -1.76 -12.88
CA ARG A 303 -9.04 -0.83 -12.13
C ARG A 303 -9.85 0.17 -11.33
N ALA A 304 -10.92 0.74 -11.90
CA ALA A 304 -11.83 1.62 -11.19
C ALA A 304 -12.52 0.91 -10.00
N ALA A 305 -12.95 -0.33 -10.18
CA ALA A 305 -13.53 -1.13 -9.11
C ALA A 305 -12.50 -1.47 -8.01
N ALA A 306 -11.29 -1.84 -8.40
CA ALA A 306 -10.18 -2.17 -7.52
C ALA A 306 -9.76 -0.96 -6.67
N TYR A 307 -9.48 0.18 -7.29
CA TYR A 307 -9.06 1.40 -6.61
C TYR A 307 -10.14 1.94 -5.67
N ARG A 308 -11.41 1.86 -6.08
CA ARG A 308 -12.53 2.23 -5.20
C ARG A 308 -12.58 1.34 -3.96
N ALA A 309 -12.47 0.03 -4.13
CA ALA A 309 -12.44 -0.89 -3.00
C ALA A 309 -11.18 -0.72 -2.13
N TYR A 310 -10.03 -0.38 -2.72
CA TYR A 310 -8.79 -0.06 -2.00
C TYR A 310 -9.03 1.11 -1.04
N TRP A 311 -9.52 2.25 -1.55
CA TRP A 311 -9.79 3.42 -0.70
C TRP A 311 -10.81 3.12 0.41
N GLU A 312 -11.89 2.39 0.09
CA GLU A 312 -12.91 1.99 1.06
C GLU A 312 -12.35 1.12 2.20
N ASN A 313 -11.27 0.37 1.96
CA ASN A 313 -10.73 -0.61 2.89
C ASN A 313 -9.34 -0.26 3.43
N GLN A 314 -8.84 0.94 3.19
CA GLN A 314 -7.55 1.41 3.69
C GLN A 314 -7.67 2.76 4.41
N PRO A 315 -6.80 3.06 5.39
CA PRO A 315 -6.74 4.36 6.02
C PRO A 315 -6.08 5.38 5.08
N LEU A 316 -6.83 5.82 4.06
CA LEU A 316 -6.45 6.88 3.12
C LEU A 316 -7.32 8.14 3.23
N ARG A 317 -6.71 9.31 3.07
CA ARG A 317 -7.43 10.59 3.15
C ARG A 317 -8.30 10.80 1.91
N ALA A 318 -9.21 11.77 1.99
CA ALA A 318 -10.13 12.09 0.89
C ALA A 318 -9.41 12.52 -0.40
N GLY A 319 -8.18 13.04 -0.31
CA GLY A 319 -7.36 13.39 -1.47
C GLY A 319 -6.91 12.19 -2.31
N GLN A 320 -6.98 10.98 -1.76
CA GLN A 320 -6.68 9.72 -2.43
C GLN A 320 -7.95 8.94 -2.83
N LEU A 321 -9.14 9.53 -2.67
CA LEU A 321 -10.37 8.95 -3.22
C LEU A 321 -10.23 8.93 -4.75
N PRO A 322 -10.37 7.76 -5.40
CA PRO A 322 -10.23 7.68 -6.86
C PRO A 322 -11.34 8.43 -7.58
N ASP A 323 -11.06 8.84 -8.82
CA ASP A 323 -12.02 9.28 -9.82
C ASP A 323 -12.04 8.26 -10.97
N GLY A 324 -13.04 7.37 -10.98
CA GLY A 324 -13.04 6.23 -11.89
C GLY A 324 -11.78 5.37 -11.72
N PRO A 325 -10.97 5.16 -12.79
CA PRO A 325 -9.78 4.34 -12.74
C PRO A 325 -8.54 5.10 -12.27
N ASP A 326 -8.66 6.37 -11.89
CA ASP A 326 -7.51 7.20 -11.55
C ASP A 326 -7.52 7.57 -10.05
N ALA A 327 -6.40 7.41 -9.36
CA ALA A 327 -6.20 8.03 -8.05
C ALA A 327 -4.85 8.75 -8.00
N ARG A 328 -4.64 9.58 -6.97
CA ARG A 328 -3.33 10.11 -6.63
C ARG A 328 -2.87 9.48 -5.32
N LEU A 329 -2.24 8.31 -5.40
CA LEU A 329 -1.80 7.57 -4.23
C LEU A 329 -0.42 8.00 -3.73
N TYR A 330 0.50 8.30 -4.65
CA TYR A 330 1.85 8.78 -4.30
C TYR A 330 1.76 10.10 -3.50
N ARG A 331 2.57 10.20 -2.44
CA ARG A 331 2.52 11.31 -1.49
C ARG A 331 3.78 11.40 -0.64
N ARG A 332 4.00 12.57 -0.05
CA ARG A 332 5.16 12.88 0.80
C ARG A 332 4.74 13.01 2.25
N LEU A 333 5.48 12.38 3.14
CA LEU A 333 5.36 12.54 4.59
C LEU A 333 6.71 12.96 5.18
N HIS A 334 6.68 13.61 6.33
CA HIS A 334 7.88 14.06 7.03
C HIS A 334 7.86 13.59 8.48
N TRP A 335 9.04 13.33 9.03
CA TRP A 335 9.23 12.94 10.43
C TRP A 335 10.24 13.88 11.10
N GLY A 336 9.77 15.07 11.45
CA GLY A 336 10.64 16.17 11.91
C GLY A 336 11.72 16.49 10.88
N THR A 337 12.96 16.70 11.33
CA THR A 337 14.13 16.83 10.44
C THR A 337 14.81 15.50 10.13
N LEU A 338 14.31 14.37 10.65
CA LEU A 338 15.01 13.11 10.56
C LEU A 338 14.79 12.41 9.23
N ALA A 339 13.54 12.32 8.76
CA ALA A 339 13.22 11.60 7.54
C ALA A 339 12.16 12.30 6.69
N GLN A 340 12.35 12.24 5.37
CA GLN A 340 11.32 12.44 4.36
C GLN A 340 10.96 11.08 3.77
N PHE A 341 9.66 10.82 3.62
CA PHE A 341 9.13 9.62 2.96
C PHE A 341 8.45 10.02 1.66
N ASP A 342 9.00 9.55 0.55
CA ASP A 342 8.45 9.71 -0.79
C ASP A 342 7.76 8.41 -1.22
N VAL A 343 6.50 8.23 -0.83
CA VAL A 343 5.73 7.00 -1.11
C VAL A 343 5.32 7.01 -2.57
N LEU A 344 5.76 6.00 -3.33
CA LEU A 344 5.54 5.93 -4.77
C LEU A 344 4.32 5.06 -5.15
N ASP A 345 3.81 5.34 -6.33
CA ASP A 345 2.97 4.46 -7.16
C ASP A 345 3.77 4.11 -8.42
N THR A 346 4.07 2.83 -8.63
CA THR A 346 4.84 2.36 -9.79
C THR A 346 4.01 1.49 -10.73
N ARG A 347 2.68 1.53 -10.62
CA ARG A 347 1.78 0.74 -11.49
C ARG A 347 0.85 1.61 -12.32
N GLN A 348 0.23 2.65 -11.74
CA GLN A 348 -0.80 3.42 -12.44
C GLN A 348 -0.28 4.17 -13.68
N TYR A 349 1.00 4.52 -13.71
CA TYR A 349 1.57 5.45 -14.72
C TYR A 349 2.70 4.85 -15.54
N ARG A 350 3.02 3.57 -15.35
CA ARG A 350 4.18 2.95 -16.00
C ARG A 350 3.91 2.64 -17.46
N SER A 351 4.96 2.63 -18.27
CA SER A 351 4.95 1.98 -19.58
C SER A 351 4.71 0.48 -19.43
N ASP A 352 4.18 -0.18 -20.45
CA ASP A 352 4.07 -1.64 -20.48
C ASP A 352 5.46 -2.30 -20.38
N GLN A 353 5.51 -3.52 -19.84
CA GLN A 353 6.75 -4.29 -19.69
C GLN A 353 7.37 -4.59 -21.05
N ALA A 354 8.69 -4.50 -21.15
CA ALA A 354 9.39 -4.85 -22.38
C ALA A 354 9.40 -6.37 -22.59
N TYR A 355 9.59 -6.79 -23.84
CA TYR A 355 9.82 -8.19 -24.20
C TYR A 355 8.77 -9.17 -23.65
N ASP A 356 7.49 -8.78 -23.73
CA ASP A 356 6.33 -9.56 -23.30
C ASP A 356 6.43 -10.03 -21.82
N ASP A 357 7.08 -9.22 -20.98
CA ASP A 357 7.35 -9.50 -19.57
C ASP A 357 8.11 -10.81 -19.28
N VAL A 358 8.86 -11.29 -20.26
CA VAL A 358 9.71 -12.47 -20.10
C VAL A 358 11.08 -12.02 -19.57
N PRO A 359 11.70 -12.77 -18.64
CA PRO A 359 13.09 -12.54 -18.25
C PRO A 359 14.03 -12.44 -19.46
N HIS A 360 14.57 -11.25 -19.68
CA HIS A 360 15.31 -10.90 -20.90
C HIS A 360 16.58 -10.13 -20.56
N ALA A 361 17.60 -10.26 -21.40
CA ALA A 361 18.79 -9.41 -21.29
C ALA A 361 18.45 -7.96 -21.67
N PRO A 362 19.16 -6.95 -21.14
CA PRO A 362 18.96 -5.56 -21.59
C PRO A 362 19.06 -5.43 -23.11
N GLY A 363 18.24 -4.53 -23.67
CA GLY A 363 18.25 -4.22 -25.09
C GLY A 363 17.46 -2.95 -25.42
N PRO A 364 17.21 -2.68 -26.71
CA PRO A 364 16.61 -1.43 -27.17
C PRO A 364 15.29 -1.04 -26.50
N GLU A 365 14.45 -1.99 -26.09
CA GLU A 365 13.18 -1.69 -25.42
C GLU A 365 13.38 -1.30 -23.96
N THR A 366 14.28 -1.96 -23.22
CA THR A 366 14.58 -1.60 -21.83
C THR A 366 15.41 -0.33 -21.72
N ASP A 367 16.18 -0.02 -22.76
CA ASP A 367 17.05 1.16 -22.85
C ASP A 367 16.35 2.38 -23.48
N ASP A 368 15.09 2.26 -23.92
CA ASP A 368 14.34 3.37 -24.49
C ASP A 368 14.20 4.51 -23.45
N PRO A 369 14.74 5.71 -23.72
CA PRO A 369 14.67 6.83 -22.80
C PRO A 369 13.24 7.30 -22.50
N ALA A 370 12.27 6.99 -23.38
CA ALA A 370 10.87 7.38 -23.20
C ALA A 370 10.12 6.49 -22.20
N ARG A 371 10.62 5.29 -21.88
CA ARG A 371 9.96 4.41 -20.91
C ARG A 371 10.08 4.95 -19.49
N THR A 372 9.03 4.70 -18.71
CA THR A 372 8.88 5.25 -17.37
C THR A 372 8.17 4.27 -16.45
N LEU A 373 8.58 4.23 -15.18
CA LEU A 373 7.88 3.47 -14.14
C LEU A 373 6.91 4.36 -13.34
N THR A 374 7.26 5.65 -13.20
CA THR A 374 6.51 6.61 -12.37
C THR A 374 5.62 7.55 -13.18
N GLY A 375 5.84 7.66 -14.49
CA GLY A 375 5.29 8.75 -15.30
C GLY A 375 5.94 10.11 -15.00
N ASP A 376 5.79 11.07 -15.91
CA ASP A 376 6.49 12.37 -15.87
C ASP A 376 6.09 13.26 -14.69
N ALA A 377 4.84 13.16 -14.23
CA ALA A 377 4.33 14.00 -13.15
C ALA A 377 4.91 13.59 -11.79
N GLN A 378 4.94 12.29 -11.51
CA GLN A 378 5.49 11.76 -10.27
C GLN A 378 7.03 11.80 -10.28
N GLU A 379 7.69 11.56 -11.42
CA GLU A 379 9.15 11.70 -11.53
C GLU A 379 9.57 13.12 -11.15
N ARG A 380 8.97 14.16 -11.75
CA ARG A 380 9.27 15.55 -11.40
C ARG A 380 8.96 15.89 -9.95
N TRP A 381 7.81 15.44 -9.43
CA TRP A 381 7.44 15.65 -8.03
C TRP A 381 8.46 15.03 -7.05
N LEU A 382 9.04 13.88 -7.39
CA LEU A 382 10.07 13.22 -6.61
C LEU A 382 11.36 14.03 -6.63
N LEU A 383 11.83 14.39 -7.82
CA LEU A 383 13.09 15.14 -8.00
C LEU A 383 13.04 16.54 -7.37
N ASP A 384 11.94 17.28 -7.57
CA ASP A 384 11.72 18.58 -6.93
C ASP A 384 11.68 18.45 -5.39
N GLY A 385 11.18 17.32 -4.91
CA GLY A 385 11.14 16.99 -3.51
C GLY A 385 12.50 16.74 -2.88
N TRP A 386 13.34 15.96 -3.55
CA TRP A 386 14.71 15.75 -3.10
C TRP A 386 15.52 17.04 -3.14
N ALA A 387 15.37 17.84 -4.20
CA ALA A 387 16.05 19.13 -4.32
C ALA A 387 15.67 20.15 -3.23
N SER A 388 14.49 19.99 -2.60
CA SER A 388 14.00 20.86 -1.52
C SER A 388 14.04 20.21 -0.14
N SER A 389 14.48 18.95 -0.03
CA SER A 389 14.49 18.20 1.23
C SER A 389 15.58 18.72 2.16
N ALA A 390 15.20 18.95 3.41
CA ALA A 390 16.13 19.22 4.51
C ALA A 390 16.17 18.06 5.53
N ALA A 391 15.58 16.91 5.17
CA ALA A 391 15.59 15.73 6.03
C ALA A 391 16.97 15.06 5.97
N LEU A 392 17.39 14.47 7.10
CA LEU A 392 18.63 13.70 7.13
C LEU A 392 18.52 12.47 6.23
N TRP A 393 17.44 11.70 6.32
CA TRP A 393 17.17 10.53 5.50
C TRP A 393 16.10 10.83 4.45
N ASN A 394 16.36 10.49 3.19
CA ASN A 394 15.33 10.47 2.14
C ASN A 394 14.99 9.02 1.85
N VAL A 395 13.79 8.62 2.24
CA VAL A 395 13.30 7.24 2.13
C VAL A 395 12.27 7.18 1.02
N MET A 396 12.41 6.20 0.13
CA MET A 396 11.52 5.95 -1.01
C MET A 396 10.83 4.60 -0.84
N PRO A 397 9.70 4.52 -0.10
CA PRO A 397 8.87 3.33 -0.06
C PRO A 397 8.14 3.12 -1.39
N GLN A 398 8.36 1.96 -1.99
CA GLN A 398 7.83 1.60 -3.32
C GLN A 398 7.73 0.07 -3.47
N GLN A 399 7.27 -0.37 -4.64
CA GLN A 399 6.77 -1.71 -4.88
C GLN A 399 7.86 -2.71 -5.28
N VAL A 400 8.54 -2.46 -6.41
CA VAL A 400 9.33 -3.46 -7.14
C VAL A 400 10.84 -3.23 -7.03
N CYS A 401 11.68 -4.27 -7.10
CA CYS A 401 13.14 -4.14 -6.89
C CYS A 401 13.78 -3.00 -7.69
N PHE A 402 14.44 -2.08 -6.99
CA PHE A 402 15.14 -0.92 -7.57
C PHE A 402 16.52 -1.31 -8.11
N SER A 403 17.30 -2.00 -7.30
CA SER A 403 18.66 -2.41 -7.63
C SER A 403 18.66 -3.50 -8.70
N GLN A 404 19.71 -3.51 -9.52
CA GLN A 404 19.85 -4.51 -10.56
C GLN A 404 19.91 -5.92 -9.97
N ARG A 405 19.13 -6.84 -10.54
CA ARG A 405 19.06 -8.23 -10.12
C ARG A 405 19.20 -9.16 -11.33
N ARG A 406 20.46 -9.47 -11.64
CA ARG A 406 20.84 -10.51 -12.60
C ARG A 406 20.29 -11.87 -12.13
N LEU A 407 19.46 -12.48 -12.97
CA LEU A 407 18.74 -13.72 -12.68
C LEU A 407 19.56 -14.97 -13.02
N ASP A 408 20.64 -14.80 -13.77
CA ASP A 408 21.59 -15.84 -14.15
C ASP A 408 23.02 -15.30 -14.20
N LEU A 409 23.97 -16.19 -14.53
CA LEU A 409 25.39 -15.86 -14.69
C LEU A 409 25.76 -15.54 -16.14
N GLY A 410 24.75 -15.26 -16.98
CA GLY A 410 24.97 -14.90 -18.39
C GLY A 410 25.64 -13.55 -18.54
N ASP A 411 26.19 -13.30 -19.72
CA ASP A 411 26.74 -12.00 -20.11
C ASP A 411 26.32 -11.69 -21.56
N PRO A 412 25.32 -10.81 -21.79
CA PRO A 412 24.52 -10.12 -20.77
C PRO A 412 23.59 -11.07 -19.99
N ALA A 413 23.40 -10.81 -18.70
CA ALA A 413 22.50 -11.58 -17.84
C ALA A 413 21.03 -11.23 -18.09
N LYS A 414 20.12 -12.19 -17.87
CA LYS A 414 18.68 -11.90 -17.87
C LYS A 414 18.27 -11.10 -16.63
N LEU A 415 17.33 -10.18 -16.82
CA LEU A 415 16.73 -9.35 -15.78
C LEU A 415 15.20 -9.50 -15.77
N SER A 416 14.55 -8.96 -14.72
CA SER A 416 13.08 -8.89 -14.64
C SER A 416 12.57 -7.66 -15.39
N MET A 417 11.59 -7.84 -16.28
CA MET A 417 11.01 -6.77 -17.07
C MET A 417 9.93 -5.98 -16.30
N ASP A 418 9.38 -6.58 -15.25
CA ASP A 418 8.42 -5.95 -14.35
C ASP A 418 9.04 -5.03 -13.27
N ALA A 419 10.30 -5.25 -12.91
CA ALA A 419 11.04 -4.45 -11.94
C ALA A 419 11.79 -3.27 -12.58
N TRP A 420 12.49 -2.43 -11.79
CA TRP A 420 13.26 -1.29 -12.32
C TRP A 420 14.34 -1.67 -13.34
N ASP A 421 14.76 -2.94 -13.36
CA ASP A 421 15.62 -3.48 -14.40
C ASP A 421 15.01 -3.46 -15.81
N GLY A 422 13.69 -3.56 -15.91
CA GLY A 422 12.96 -3.37 -17.15
C GLY A 422 12.91 -1.91 -17.59
N TYR A 423 13.22 -0.95 -16.71
CA TYR A 423 13.03 0.50 -16.94
C TYR A 423 14.33 1.27 -16.68
N ARG A 424 15.44 0.79 -17.29
CA ARG A 424 16.81 1.26 -17.03
C ARG A 424 16.96 2.77 -17.16
N ALA A 425 16.37 3.38 -18.18
CA ALA A 425 16.42 4.83 -18.38
C ALA A 425 15.68 5.61 -17.27
N SER A 426 14.53 5.12 -16.81
CA SER A 426 13.79 5.71 -15.68
C SER A 426 14.59 5.60 -14.38
N ARG A 427 15.20 4.43 -14.11
CA ARG A 427 16.10 4.24 -12.97
C ARG A 427 17.27 5.22 -13.00
N ALA A 428 17.92 5.36 -14.16
CA ALA A 428 19.07 6.24 -14.34
C ALA A 428 18.72 7.72 -14.07
N ARG A 429 17.53 8.18 -14.48
CA ARG A 429 17.06 9.55 -14.17
C ARG A 429 16.88 9.77 -12.67
N LEU A 430 16.38 8.79 -11.93
CA LEU A 430 16.27 8.90 -10.47
C LEU A 430 17.63 8.91 -9.77
N VAL A 431 18.55 8.03 -10.15
CA VAL A 431 19.92 8.04 -9.62
C VAL A 431 20.61 9.38 -9.89
N ALA A 432 20.53 9.87 -11.12
CA ALA A 432 21.08 11.18 -11.50
C ALA A 432 20.41 12.33 -10.72
N GLY A 433 19.11 12.27 -10.53
CA GLY A 433 18.33 13.26 -9.79
C GLY A 433 18.66 13.30 -8.29
N ALA A 434 18.80 12.14 -7.65
CA ALA A 434 19.25 12.04 -6.26
C ALA A 434 20.64 12.66 -6.07
N LYS A 435 21.57 12.36 -6.98
CA LYS A 435 22.92 12.96 -7.00
C LYS A 435 22.87 14.47 -7.22
N ALA A 436 22.08 14.95 -8.17
CA ALA A 436 21.93 16.38 -8.46
C ALA A 436 21.33 17.16 -7.28
N ALA A 437 20.44 16.52 -6.52
CA ALA A 437 19.86 17.08 -5.30
C ALA A 437 20.79 16.98 -4.06
N GLY A 438 21.93 16.28 -4.15
CA GLY A 438 22.82 16.07 -3.01
C GLY A 438 22.23 15.16 -1.93
N VAL A 439 21.45 14.15 -2.33
CA VAL A 439 20.89 13.17 -1.39
C VAL A 439 21.96 12.16 -1.00
N ASP A 440 22.57 12.34 0.18
CA ASP A 440 23.62 11.44 0.67
C ASP A 440 23.07 10.18 1.38
N ASN A 441 21.86 10.28 1.93
CA ASN A 441 21.24 9.28 2.81
C ASN A 441 19.96 8.71 2.18
N TRP A 442 20.12 8.10 1.00
CA TRP A 442 19.02 7.55 0.25
C TRP A 442 18.71 6.10 0.63
N LEU A 443 17.48 5.85 1.08
CA LEU A 443 16.98 4.52 1.38
C LEU A 443 15.81 4.17 0.47
N VAL A 444 15.83 2.99 -0.12
CA VAL A 444 14.73 2.42 -0.89
C VAL A 444 14.12 1.26 -0.11
N LEU A 445 12.80 1.26 0.07
CA LEU A 445 12.06 0.13 0.65
C LEU A 445 11.22 -0.51 -0.44
N THR A 446 11.25 -1.85 -0.52
CA THR A 446 10.70 -2.63 -1.64
C THR A 446 9.92 -3.85 -1.14
N GLY A 447 8.87 -4.27 -1.87
CA GLY A 447 8.12 -5.51 -1.69
C GLY A 447 8.23 -6.47 -2.91
N ASP A 448 7.07 -6.89 -3.45
CA ASP A 448 6.85 -7.68 -4.69
C ASP A 448 7.45 -9.11 -4.69
N VAL A 449 8.75 -9.25 -4.50
CA VAL A 449 9.52 -10.42 -4.96
C VAL A 449 9.47 -11.65 -4.05
N HIS A 450 8.62 -11.62 -3.02
CA HIS A 450 8.38 -12.67 -2.03
C HIS A 450 9.61 -13.17 -1.25
N VAL A 451 10.70 -12.43 -1.28
CA VAL A 451 11.96 -12.78 -0.60
C VAL A 451 12.62 -11.53 -0.04
N ALA A 452 13.46 -11.70 0.97
CA ALA A 452 14.21 -10.60 1.55
C ALA A 452 15.52 -10.37 0.79
N TYR A 453 15.78 -9.11 0.43
CA TYR A 453 17.07 -8.67 -0.11
C TYR A 453 17.60 -7.43 0.63
N ALA A 454 18.92 -7.30 0.67
CA ALA A 454 19.59 -6.05 1.01
C ALA A 454 20.62 -5.74 -0.07
N PHE A 455 20.52 -4.57 -0.71
CA PHE A 455 21.42 -4.14 -1.78
C PHE A 455 22.14 -2.83 -1.45
N ASP A 456 23.39 -2.75 -1.90
CA ASP A 456 24.03 -1.47 -2.16
C ASP A 456 23.49 -0.91 -3.49
N VAL A 457 22.90 0.29 -3.48
CA VAL A 457 22.45 0.94 -4.73
C VAL A 457 23.66 1.56 -5.40
N LYS A 458 23.98 1.13 -6.63
CA LYS A 458 25.14 1.58 -7.39
C LYS A 458 24.80 2.75 -8.31
N ASP A 459 25.76 3.65 -8.53
CA ASP A 459 25.65 4.69 -9.56
C ASP A 459 25.64 4.08 -10.97
N ASP A 460 26.44 3.03 -11.16
CA ASP A 460 26.43 2.15 -12.33
C ASP A 460 26.45 0.71 -11.83
N PHE A 461 25.39 -0.05 -12.11
CA PHE A 461 25.29 -1.46 -11.70
C PHE A 461 26.08 -2.41 -12.58
N ASP A 462 26.49 -1.99 -13.77
CA ASP A 462 27.32 -2.79 -14.67
C ASP A 462 28.83 -2.66 -14.35
N ASP A 463 29.21 -1.68 -13.51
CA ASP A 463 30.54 -1.55 -12.89
C ASP A 463 30.49 -1.83 -11.37
N PRO A 464 30.96 -2.99 -10.88
CA PRO A 464 31.00 -3.30 -9.45
C PRO A 464 31.83 -2.32 -8.60
N ALA A 465 32.79 -1.62 -9.21
CA ALA A 465 33.63 -0.63 -8.54
C ALA A 465 32.99 0.77 -8.48
N SER A 466 31.85 0.96 -9.15
CA SER A 466 31.10 2.21 -9.16
C SER A 466 30.71 2.66 -7.74
N ALA A 467 30.43 3.94 -7.55
CA ALA A 467 30.04 4.47 -6.25
C ALA A 467 28.75 3.82 -5.75
N THR A 468 28.65 3.59 -4.43
CA THR A 468 27.36 3.32 -3.78
C THR A 468 26.71 4.67 -3.48
N VAL A 469 25.45 4.83 -3.88
CA VAL A 469 24.69 6.10 -3.78
C VAL A 469 23.48 6.00 -2.86
N GLY A 470 23.21 4.80 -2.35
CA GLY A 470 22.09 4.54 -1.45
C GLY A 470 22.04 3.08 -1.03
N THR A 471 20.96 2.73 -0.34
CA THR A 471 20.73 1.37 0.15
C THR A 471 19.29 0.96 -0.12
N GLU A 472 19.09 -0.27 -0.61
CA GLU A 472 17.75 -0.85 -0.77
C GLU A 472 17.54 -2.00 0.20
N PHE A 473 16.39 -1.99 0.87
CA PHE A 473 15.90 -3.08 1.68
C PHE A 473 14.59 -3.60 1.09
N THR A 474 14.64 -4.80 0.51
CA THR A 474 13.45 -5.49 0.03
C THR A 474 12.90 -6.36 1.15
N CYS A 475 11.73 -6.02 1.69
CA CYS A 475 11.07 -6.87 2.67
C CYS A 475 10.54 -8.13 1.97
N THR A 476 10.68 -9.27 2.64
CA THR A 476 10.02 -10.50 2.21
C THR A 476 8.50 -10.38 2.35
N SER A 477 7.78 -11.36 1.80
CA SER A 477 6.33 -11.47 1.89
C SER A 477 5.86 -11.84 3.31
N VAL A 478 4.68 -11.34 3.66
CA VAL A 478 3.93 -11.75 4.87
C VAL A 478 3.51 -13.23 4.76
N ALA A 479 3.05 -13.65 3.58
CA ALA A 479 2.57 -15.02 3.36
C ALA A 479 2.82 -15.57 1.95
N SER A 480 2.83 -14.72 0.91
CA SER A 480 2.96 -15.15 -0.48
C SER A 480 4.22 -15.99 -0.71
N GLY A 481 4.09 -17.14 -1.38
CA GLY A 481 5.18 -18.11 -1.52
C GLY A 481 5.30 -19.11 -0.37
N ARG A 482 4.26 -19.22 0.48
CA ARG A 482 4.12 -20.20 1.58
C ARG A 482 5.27 -20.12 2.58
N ASP A 483 5.76 -21.23 3.13
CA ASP A 483 6.80 -21.23 4.18
C ASP A 483 8.15 -20.67 3.68
N GLY A 484 8.49 -20.97 2.42
CA GLY A 484 9.77 -20.60 1.85
C GLY A 484 10.96 -21.33 2.48
N THR A 485 12.16 -20.86 2.18
CA THR A 485 13.41 -21.45 2.69
C THR A 485 14.46 -20.36 2.87
N GLU A 486 15.32 -20.50 3.87
CA GLU A 486 16.41 -19.54 4.14
C GLU A 486 17.32 -19.36 2.92
N ARG A 487 17.62 -20.46 2.21
CA ARG A 487 18.46 -20.47 1.01
C ARG A 487 17.69 -21.06 -0.17
N PRO A 488 16.98 -20.24 -0.96
CA PRO A 488 16.30 -20.67 -2.17
C PRO A 488 17.23 -21.33 -3.20
N ALA A 489 16.68 -22.10 -4.14
CA ALA A 489 17.46 -22.87 -5.10
C ALA A 489 18.38 -22.01 -6.00
N ASN A 490 18.00 -20.76 -6.26
CA ASN A 490 18.74 -19.77 -7.04
C ASN A 490 19.69 -18.90 -6.19
N TRP A 491 19.80 -19.15 -4.88
CA TRP A 491 20.59 -18.30 -3.96
C TRP A 491 22.05 -18.17 -4.40
N ASP A 492 22.72 -19.28 -4.72
CA ASP A 492 24.14 -19.24 -5.13
C ASP A 492 24.34 -18.49 -6.44
N THR A 493 23.39 -18.63 -7.37
CA THR A 493 23.41 -17.90 -8.64
C THR A 493 23.30 -16.41 -8.37
N TYR A 494 22.32 -15.98 -7.57
CA TYR A 494 22.04 -14.56 -7.35
C TYR A 494 23.15 -13.87 -6.56
N MET A 495 23.64 -14.50 -5.50
CA MET A 495 24.74 -13.95 -4.70
C MET A 495 26.05 -13.85 -5.48
N ARG A 496 26.26 -14.72 -6.49
CA ARG A 496 27.43 -14.64 -7.39
C ARG A 496 27.23 -13.63 -8.52
N ALA A 497 26.03 -13.56 -9.08
CA ALA A 497 25.73 -12.69 -10.22
C ALA A 497 25.64 -11.21 -9.82
N ASN A 498 25.34 -10.91 -8.55
CA ASN A 498 25.07 -9.56 -8.07
C ASN A 498 26.00 -9.20 -6.89
N PRO A 499 27.22 -8.69 -7.13
CA PRO A 499 28.17 -8.37 -6.06
C PRO A 499 27.68 -7.32 -5.05
N HIS A 500 26.69 -6.51 -5.44
CA HIS A 500 26.02 -5.50 -4.61
C HIS A 500 24.84 -6.07 -3.79
N LEU A 501 24.43 -7.32 -4.01
CA LEU A 501 23.47 -8.04 -3.17
C LEU A 501 24.18 -8.59 -1.92
N ARG A 502 23.83 -8.05 -0.76
CA ARG A 502 24.47 -8.38 0.53
C ARG A 502 23.71 -9.41 1.35
N PHE A 503 22.42 -9.60 1.07
CA PHE A 503 21.56 -10.53 1.79
C PHE A 503 20.50 -11.12 0.88
N TYR A 504 20.24 -12.42 1.02
CA TYR A 504 19.11 -13.09 0.39
C TYR A 504 18.56 -14.15 1.34
N ASP A 505 17.30 -14.00 1.75
CA ASP A 505 16.55 -15.01 2.51
C ASP A 505 15.16 -15.20 1.91
N GLY A 506 14.76 -16.46 1.69
CA GLY A 506 13.48 -16.80 1.08
C GLY A 506 12.42 -17.26 2.07
N ARG A 507 12.51 -16.96 3.37
CA ARG A 507 11.44 -17.17 4.37
C ARG A 507 10.51 -15.97 4.45
N ARG A 508 9.32 -16.16 5.02
CA ARG A 508 8.32 -15.10 5.25
C ARG A 508 8.68 -14.24 6.45
N GLY A 509 8.14 -13.03 6.51
CA GLY A 509 8.57 -12.07 7.52
C GLY A 509 8.17 -10.63 7.25
N PHE A 510 8.90 -9.73 7.89
CA PHE A 510 8.80 -8.28 7.72
C PHE A 510 10.17 -7.63 7.95
N LEU A 511 10.33 -6.40 7.48
CA LEU A 511 11.51 -5.59 7.75
C LEU A 511 11.24 -4.68 8.95
N ARG A 512 12.17 -4.60 9.91
CA ARG A 512 12.19 -3.55 10.94
C ARG A 512 13.37 -2.63 10.69
N LEU A 513 13.15 -1.33 10.69
CA LEU A 513 14.19 -0.33 10.47
C LEU A 513 14.20 0.69 11.62
N GLU A 514 15.39 1.02 12.12
CA GLU A 514 15.61 2.10 13.07
C GLU A 514 16.49 3.16 12.41
N LEU A 515 15.96 4.36 12.21
CA LEU A 515 16.68 5.53 11.72
C LEU A 515 17.07 6.41 12.89
N ASN A 516 18.32 6.84 12.95
CA ASN A 516 18.79 7.86 13.88
C ASN A 516 19.72 8.84 13.14
N ARG A 517 20.43 9.71 13.87
CA ARG A 517 21.29 10.72 13.24
C ARG A 517 22.64 10.20 12.74
N GLU A 518 23.02 9.01 13.15
CA GLU A 518 24.30 8.37 12.85
C GLU A 518 24.12 7.27 11.80
N ASN A 519 23.05 6.48 11.87
CA ASN A 519 22.82 5.37 10.97
C ASN A 519 21.34 4.97 10.80
N ALA A 520 21.12 4.12 9.79
CA ALA A 520 19.92 3.33 9.60
C ALA A 520 20.26 1.84 9.83
N ARG A 521 19.59 1.22 10.80
CA ARG A 521 19.72 -0.22 11.12
C ARG A 521 18.49 -0.98 10.63
N ALA A 522 18.70 -1.98 9.77
CA ALA A 522 17.68 -2.90 9.28
C ALA A 522 17.81 -4.26 9.94
N ASP A 523 16.70 -4.81 10.46
CA ASP A 523 16.59 -6.18 10.95
C ASP A 523 15.56 -6.94 10.09
N PHE A 524 15.97 -8.02 9.44
CA PHE A 524 15.07 -8.89 8.69
C PHE A 524 14.43 -9.91 9.63
N ARG A 525 13.14 -9.72 9.92
CA ARG A 525 12.39 -10.49 10.92
C ARG A 525 11.64 -11.60 10.22
N THR A 526 12.06 -12.85 10.38
CA THR A 526 11.52 -14.01 9.64
C THR A 526 10.82 -15.00 10.54
N VAL A 527 9.88 -15.76 9.98
CA VAL A 527 9.26 -16.94 10.59
C VAL A 527 9.61 -18.20 9.78
N PRO A 528 9.75 -19.37 10.41
CA PRO A 528 10.06 -20.62 9.70
C PRO A 528 8.88 -21.22 8.95
N ALA A 529 7.64 -20.81 9.27
CA ALA A 529 6.43 -21.31 8.63
C ALA A 529 5.27 -20.31 8.75
N VAL A 530 4.42 -20.31 7.72
CA VAL A 530 3.13 -19.61 7.68
C VAL A 530 1.98 -20.55 7.29
N THR A 531 2.26 -21.74 6.76
CA THR A 531 1.22 -22.76 6.47
C THR A 531 0.60 -23.34 7.75
N VAL A 532 1.26 -23.14 8.89
CA VAL A 532 0.73 -23.42 10.23
C VAL A 532 0.78 -22.15 11.09
N PRO A 533 -0.17 -21.96 12.01
CA PRO A 533 -0.18 -20.78 12.88
C PRO A 533 0.88 -20.85 13.98
N GLY A 534 1.35 -19.69 14.44
CA GLY A 534 2.07 -19.57 15.71
C GLY A 534 3.57 -19.81 15.66
N ALA A 535 4.17 -19.93 14.48
CA ALA A 535 5.62 -19.97 14.31
C ALA A 535 6.31 -18.76 14.97
N ALA A 536 7.43 -19.00 15.64
CA ALA A 536 8.19 -17.94 16.31
C ALA A 536 8.95 -17.06 15.30
N VAL A 537 9.06 -15.76 15.59
CA VAL A 537 9.87 -14.81 14.82
C VAL A 537 11.31 -14.80 15.32
N SER A 538 12.27 -14.72 14.41
CA SER A 538 13.68 -14.48 14.69
C SER A 538 14.22 -13.38 13.76
N THR A 539 15.38 -12.81 14.09
CA THR A 539 16.11 -11.94 13.16
C THR A 539 17.04 -12.82 12.32
N ALA A 540 16.82 -12.87 11.01
CA ALA A 540 17.65 -13.64 10.08
C ALA A 540 19.00 -12.94 9.81
N ALA A 541 18.97 -11.62 9.66
CA ALA A 541 20.16 -10.80 9.49
C ALA A 541 19.89 -9.36 9.94
N SER A 542 20.97 -8.65 10.25
CA SER A 542 20.96 -7.23 10.59
C SER A 542 22.03 -6.50 9.81
N PHE A 543 21.69 -5.32 9.30
CA PHE A 543 22.60 -4.46 8.55
C PHE A 543 22.51 -3.02 9.03
N VAL A 544 23.61 -2.29 8.87
CA VAL A 544 23.71 -0.86 9.13
C VAL A 544 24.24 -0.15 7.88
N THR A 545 23.69 1.03 7.60
CA THR A 545 24.26 2.02 6.68
C THR A 545 24.43 3.34 7.45
N GLU A 546 25.61 3.93 7.36
CA GLU A 546 25.99 5.13 8.12
C GLU A 546 25.56 6.39 7.39
N ALA A 547 25.12 7.40 8.13
CA ALA A 547 24.72 8.68 7.57
C ALA A 547 25.92 9.37 6.90
N GLY A 548 25.76 9.76 5.64
CA GLY A 548 26.79 10.36 4.80
C GLY A 548 27.74 9.35 4.15
N ALA A 549 27.57 8.05 4.42
CA ALA A 549 28.41 6.99 3.89
C ALA A 549 27.55 5.77 3.49
N PRO A 550 26.78 5.87 2.39
CA PRO A 550 25.87 4.80 1.97
C PRO A 550 26.62 3.51 1.67
N GLY A 551 26.17 2.42 2.29
CA GLY A 551 26.72 1.07 2.10
C GLY A 551 26.37 0.17 3.27
N LEU A 552 26.15 -1.10 2.99
CA LEU A 552 25.69 -2.08 3.99
C LEU A 552 26.85 -2.75 4.73
N THR A 553 26.82 -2.66 6.06
CA THR A 553 27.71 -3.41 6.96
C THR A 553 26.88 -4.39 7.82
N PRO A 554 27.22 -5.68 7.88
CA PRO A 554 26.58 -6.63 8.80
C PRO A 554 26.85 -6.27 10.27
N VAL A 555 25.88 -6.54 11.16
CA VAL A 555 25.96 -6.27 12.61
C VAL A 555 26.24 -7.54 13.42
#